data_AF-A0A0C9T721-F1
#
_entry.id   AF-A0A0C9T721-F1
#
_cell.length_a   1.000
_cell.length_b   1.000
_cell.length_c   1.000
_cell.angle_alpha   90.00
_cell.angle_beta   90.00
_cell.angle_gamma   90.00
#
_symmetry.space_group_name_H-M   'P 1'
#
loop_
_entity.id
_entity.type
_entity.pdbx_description
1 polymer ?
#
loop_
_entity_poly.entity_id
_entity_poly.type
_entity_poly.pdbx_seq_one_letter_code
_entity_poly.pdbx_strand_id
1 'polypeptide(L)'
;MAENSLEAVSTSGSGSDAPSVMYYINDGVYGAFNCILFDHQVVEPYVLSMNRSFHVSGSEPVSLSSVWGPTCDSMDCVCKAVMLPSGLQVGDWLGFNDMGAYTICAASQFNGFELSDVLYTTSKGGEEAREALRRFAAEGHGHGVGS
;
A
#
# COMPACT_ATOMS: atom_id res chain seq x y z
N MET A 1 -20.92 -24.20 -28.09
CA MET A 1 -21.05 -22.98 -27.26
C MET A 1 -21.64 -23.42 -25.93
N ALA A 2 -20.82 -23.55 -24.91
CA ALA A 2 -21.25 -23.80 -23.54
C ALA A 2 -20.75 -22.59 -22.75
N GLU A 3 -21.67 -21.74 -22.33
CA GLU A 3 -21.39 -20.60 -21.46
C GLU A 3 -21.21 -21.15 -20.05
N ASN A 4 -19.97 -21.12 -19.56
CA ASN A 4 -19.66 -21.47 -18.17
C ASN A 4 -19.67 -20.16 -17.37
N SER A 5 -20.86 -19.77 -16.92
CA SER A 5 -21.04 -18.72 -15.93
C SER A 5 -20.47 -19.21 -14.60
N LEU A 6 -19.30 -18.68 -14.22
CA LEU A 6 -18.71 -18.90 -12.90
C LEU A 6 -19.57 -18.20 -11.85
N GLU A 7 -20.21 -18.99 -11.01
CA GLU A 7 -21.00 -18.56 -9.86
C GLU A 7 -20.13 -17.78 -8.87
N ALA A 8 -20.53 -16.54 -8.59
CA ALA A 8 -19.97 -15.75 -7.50
C ALA A 8 -20.40 -16.38 -6.17
N VAL A 9 -19.43 -16.78 -5.35
CA VAL A 9 -19.69 -17.26 -3.99
C VAL A 9 -20.15 -16.07 -3.14
N SER A 10 -21.44 -16.06 -2.78
CA SER A 10 -22.02 -15.04 -1.91
C SER A 10 -21.76 -15.40 -0.45
N THR A 11 -20.75 -14.78 0.13
CA THR A 11 -20.53 -14.87 1.58
C THR A 11 -21.44 -13.84 2.25
N SER A 12 -22.47 -14.32 2.92
CA SER A 12 -23.43 -13.52 3.69
C SER A 12 -22.80 -12.98 4.97
N GLY A 13 -22.29 -11.75 4.91
CA GLY A 13 -21.98 -10.93 6.09
C GLY A 13 -22.80 -9.65 6.03
N SER A 14 -23.65 -9.40 7.02
CA SER A 14 -24.32 -8.10 7.20
C SER A 14 -23.34 -7.06 7.75
N GLY A 15 -22.29 -6.77 7.00
CA GLY A 15 -21.35 -5.68 7.26
C GLY A 15 -21.60 -4.59 6.23
N SER A 16 -21.56 -3.33 6.64
CA SER A 16 -21.53 -2.22 5.69
C SER A 16 -20.49 -2.48 4.60
N ASP A 17 -20.84 -2.27 3.33
CA ASP A 17 -19.89 -2.29 2.18
C ASP A 17 -18.84 -1.16 2.25
N ALA A 18 -18.81 -0.44 3.38
CA ALA A 18 -17.88 0.61 3.69
C ALA A 18 -16.69 0.04 4.47
N PRO A 19 -15.45 0.46 4.14
CA PRO A 19 -14.27 0.15 4.93
C PRO A 19 -14.46 0.48 6.41
N SER A 20 -14.08 -0.44 7.29
CA SER A 20 -14.14 -0.25 8.74
C SER A 20 -12.87 0.39 9.31
N VAL A 21 -11.78 0.39 8.56
CA VAL A 21 -10.46 0.94 8.96
C VAL A 21 -9.91 1.85 7.86
N MET A 22 -9.24 2.93 8.28
CA MET A 22 -8.54 3.87 7.41
C MET A 22 -7.05 3.88 7.78
N TYR A 23 -6.19 3.51 6.83
CA TYR A 23 -4.74 3.59 6.97
C TYR A 23 -4.23 4.81 6.21
N TYR A 24 -3.40 5.62 6.88
CA TYR A 24 -2.73 6.77 6.29
C TYR A 24 -1.27 6.41 6.04
N ILE A 25 -0.81 6.59 4.80
CA ILE A 25 0.56 6.34 4.39
C ILE A 25 1.29 7.66 4.14
N ASN A 26 2.62 7.57 4.01
CA ASN A 26 3.52 8.72 3.89
C ASN A 26 3.60 9.32 2.47
N ASP A 27 2.98 8.69 1.47
CA ASP A 27 2.92 9.17 0.10
C ASP A 27 1.48 9.00 -0.44
N GLY A 28 1.07 9.82 -1.40
CA GLY A 28 -0.33 9.96 -1.81
C GLY A 28 -0.50 10.29 -3.29
N VAL A 29 -1.72 10.64 -3.68
CA VAL A 29 -2.06 10.92 -5.10
C VAL A 29 -1.35 12.16 -5.65
N TYR A 30 -0.85 13.03 -4.76
CA TYR A 30 -0.05 14.20 -5.14
C TYR A 30 1.44 13.89 -5.31
N GLY A 31 1.90 12.71 -4.88
CA GLY A 31 3.28 12.23 -4.99
C GLY A 31 3.40 11.04 -5.94
N ALA A 32 3.85 9.89 -5.43
CA ALA A 32 4.10 8.70 -6.27
C ALA A 32 2.83 8.06 -6.84
N PHE A 33 1.65 8.33 -6.27
CA PHE A 33 0.36 7.76 -6.69
C PHE A 33 -0.44 8.67 -7.63
N ASN A 34 0.19 9.66 -8.25
CA ASN A 34 -0.46 10.52 -9.24
C ASN A 34 -1.04 9.75 -10.44
N CYS A 35 -0.52 8.56 -10.73
CA CYS A 35 -1.02 7.67 -11.78
C CYS A 35 -2.50 7.29 -11.56
N ILE A 36 -2.98 7.32 -10.31
CA ILE A 36 -4.40 7.09 -10.00
C ILE A 36 -5.27 8.21 -10.60
N LEU A 37 -4.82 9.47 -10.52
CA LEU A 37 -5.56 10.62 -11.04
C LEU A 37 -5.39 10.80 -12.54
N PHE A 38 -4.18 10.63 -13.07
CA PHE A 38 -3.86 10.94 -14.46
C PHE A 38 -4.01 9.76 -15.42
N ASP A 39 -3.75 8.54 -14.96
CA ASP A 39 -3.74 7.31 -15.78
C ASP A 39 -4.88 6.35 -15.38
N HIS A 40 -5.73 6.73 -14.42
CA HIS A 40 -6.82 5.90 -13.88
C HIS A 40 -6.36 4.51 -13.42
N GLN A 41 -5.11 4.42 -12.97
CA GLN A 41 -4.57 3.15 -12.49
C GLN A 41 -5.24 2.73 -11.19
N VAL A 42 -5.51 1.44 -11.10
CA VAL A 42 -5.94 0.79 -9.86
C VAL A 42 -4.72 0.17 -9.22
N VAL A 43 -4.34 0.68 -8.05
CA VAL A 43 -3.25 0.12 -7.25
C VAL A 43 -3.82 -0.76 -6.15
N GLU A 44 -3.20 -1.93 -5.95
CA GLU A 44 -3.57 -2.85 -4.88
C GLU A 44 -2.42 -2.92 -3.85
N PRO A 45 -2.62 -2.38 -2.62
CA PRO A 45 -1.61 -2.49 -1.58
C PRO A 45 -1.52 -3.94 -1.08
N TYR A 46 -0.30 -4.38 -0.78
CA TYR A 46 -0.04 -5.61 -0.05
C TYR A 46 0.81 -5.33 1.19
N VAL A 47 0.73 -6.19 2.19
CA VAL A 47 1.53 -6.03 3.41
C VAL A 47 2.96 -6.48 3.16
N LEU A 48 3.90 -5.54 3.26
CA LEU A 48 5.32 -5.77 3.08
C LEU A 48 6.00 -6.15 4.41
N SER A 49 5.56 -5.54 5.51
CA SER A 49 5.98 -5.91 6.86
C SER A 49 4.84 -5.78 7.86
N MET A 50 4.87 -6.62 8.89
CA MET A 50 3.93 -6.59 10.01
C MET A 50 4.68 -6.93 11.29
N ASN A 51 4.44 -6.19 12.38
CA ASN A 51 5.14 -6.36 13.65
C ASN A 51 6.67 -6.34 13.48
N ARG A 52 7.18 -5.45 12.62
CA ARG A 52 8.61 -5.31 12.26
C ARG A 52 9.24 -6.55 11.61
N SER A 53 8.42 -7.48 11.12
CA SER A 53 8.84 -8.66 10.38
C SER A 53 8.46 -8.51 8.91
N PHE A 54 9.41 -8.71 8.01
CA PHE A 54 9.17 -8.85 6.56
C PHE A 54 8.68 -10.26 6.18
N HIS A 55 8.27 -11.07 7.15
CA HIS A 55 7.65 -12.36 6.96
C HIS A 55 6.24 -12.30 7.52
N VAL A 56 5.26 -12.10 6.63
CA VAL A 56 3.85 -12.01 6.97
C VAL A 56 3.22 -13.38 6.70
N SER A 57 2.65 -14.00 7.74
CA SER A 57 1.92 -15.26 7.58
C SER A 57 0.60 -15.00 6.85
N GLY A 58 0.25 -15.82 5.86
CA GLY A 58 -1.02 -15.70 5.11
C GLY A 58 -2.28 -16.08 5.91
N SER A 59 -2.14 -16.37 7.21
CA SER A 59 -3.25 -16.80 8.10
C SER A 59 -3.82 -15.65 8.95
N GLU A 60 -3.33 -14.42 8.77
CA GLU A 60 -3.82 -13.28 9.54
C GLU A 60 -5.28 -12.93 9.17
N PRO A 61 -6.14 -12.64 10.14
CA PRO A 61 -7.52 -12.24 9.86
C PRO A 61 -7.55 -10.90 9.12
N VAL A 62 -8.25 -10.84 8.00
CA VAL A 62 -8.36 -9.63 7.16
C VAL A 62 -9.66 -8.86 7.40
N SER A 63 -9.62 -7.56 7.21
CA SER A 63 -10.77 -6.65 7.30
C SER A 63 -10.79 -5.65 6.15
N LEU A 64 -12.00 -5.21 5.75
CA LEU A 64 -12.17 -4.24 4.68
C LEU A 64 -11.66 -2.86 5.13
N SER A 65 -10.66 -2.36 4.44
CA SER A 65 -9.91 -1.16 4.80
C SER A 65 -9.78 -0.20 3.62
N SER A 66 -9.44 1.04 3.91
CA SER A 66 -9.10 2.07 2.90
C SER A 66 -7.71 2.65 3.19
N VAL A 67 -7.01 3.06 2.13
CA VAL A 67 -5.66 3.62 2.20
C VAL A 67 -5.67 5.03 1.63
N TRP A 68 -5.10 5.96 2.40
CA TRP A 68 -5.12 7.40 2.15
C TRP A 68 -3.70 7.97 2.19
N GLY A 69 -3.46 9.00 1.41
CA GLY A 69 -2.21 9.75 1.47
C GLY A 69 -2.16 10.70 2.67
N PRO A 70 -1.05 11.44 2.84
CA PRO A 70 -0.79 12.26 4.02
C PRO A 70 -1.53 13.60 4.01
N THR A 71 -2.20 13.98 2.93
CA THR A 71 -2.83 15.30 2.81
C THR A 71 -4.25 15.31 3.41
N CYS A 72 -4.74 16.50 3.77
CA CYS A 72 -6.12 16.68 4.25
C CYS A 72 -7.16 16.76 3.11
N ASP A 73 -6.79 16.45 1.87
CA ASP A 73 -7.70 16.47 0.73
C ASP A 73 -8.47 15.14 0.65
N SER A 74 -9.78 15.19 0.46
CA SER A 74 -10.61 13.98 0.29
C SER A 74 -10.34 13.25 -1.03
N MET A 75 -9.64 13.89 -1.97
CA MET A 75 -9.15 13.25 -3.20
C MET A 75 -7.87 12.44 -2.97
N ASP A 76 -7.18 12.59 -1.83
CA ASP A 76 -5.96 11.85 -1.51
C ASP A 76 -6.24 10.44 -1.00
N CYS A 77 -7.03 9.71 -1.78
CA CYS A 77 -7.41 8.33 -1.53
C CYS A 77 -6.67 7.42 -2.52
N VAL A 78 -5.74 6.63 -2.01
CA VAL A 78 -4.92 5.71 -2.80
C VAL A 78 -5.69 4.42 -3.11
N CYS A 79 -6.44 3.91 -2.14
CA CYS A 79 -7.28 2.72 -2.34
C CYS A 79 -8.54 2.80 -1.48
N LYS A 80 -9.71 2.81 -2.12
CA LYS A 80 -10.99 2.97 -1.41
C LYS A 80 -11.43 1.71 -0.64
N ALA A 81 -11.05 0.53 -1.11
CA ALA A 81 -11.51 -0.73 -0.56
C ALA A 81 -10.48 -1.83 -0.84
N VAL A 82 -9.86 -2.35 0.23
CA VAL A 82 -8.89 -3.44 0.16
C VAL A 82 -8.95 -4.29 1.42
N MET A 83 -8.76 -5.60 1.28
CA MET A 83 -8.69 -6.52 2.42
C MET A 83 -7.27 -6.51 2.98
N LEU A 84 -7.10 -5.96 4.19
CA LEU A 84 -5.81 -5.90 4.88
C LEU A 84 -5.88 -6.64 6.22
N PRO A 85 -4.77 -7.21 6.72
CA PRO A 85 -4.68 -7.80 8.04
C PRO A 85 -5.18 -6.85 9.13
N SER A 86 -6.04 -7.33 10.00
CA SER A 86 -6.68 -6.53 11.06
C SER A 86 -5.71 -6.12 12.15
N GLY A 87 -4.56 -6.80 12.26
CA GLY A 87 -3.50 -6.48 13.21
C GLY A 87 -2.46 -5.49 12.68
N LEU A 88 -2.66 -4.87 11.52
CA LEU A 88 -1.72 -3.91 10.95
C LEU A 88 -1.62 -2.67 11.86
N GLN A 89 -0.40 -2.22 12.15
CA GLN A 89 -0.14 -1.11 13.07
C GLN A 89 0.63 0.03 12.41
N VAL A 90 0.61 1.19 13.06
CA VAL A 90 1.46 2.32 12.67
C VAL A 90 2.92 1.90 12.70
N GLY A 91 3.61 2.10 11.58
CA GLY A 91 5.00 1.70 11.38
C GLY A 91 5.18 0.37 10.64
N ASP A 92 4.08 -0.37 10.41
CA ASP A 92 4.07 -1.46 9.44
C ASP A 92 4.07 -0.91 8.00
N TRP A 93 4.56 -1.72 7.06
CA TRP A 93 4.85 -1.26 5.71
C TRP A 93 3.88 -1.88 4.72
N LEU A 94 3.30 -1.02 3.88
CA LEU A 94 2.56 -1.44 2.70
C LEU A 94 3.47 -1.35 1.46
N GLY A 95 3.40 -2.36 0.61
CA GLY A 95 4.03 -2.39 -0.70
C GLY A 95 3.00 -2.20 -1.80
N PHE A 96 3.47 -1.67 -2.93
CA PHE A 96 2.66 -1.45 -4.14
C PHE A 96 3.48 -1.94 -5.33
N ASN A 97 2.89 -2.82 -6.14
CA ASN A 97 3.54 -3.33 -7.35
C ASN A 97 3.22 -2.46 -8.56
N ASP A 98 3.95 -2.67 -9.65
CA ASP A 98 3.74 -2.00 -10.95
C ASP A 98 3.86 -0.45 -10.93
N MET A 99 4.46 0.09 -9.88
CA MET A 99 4.72 1.53 -9.70
C MET A 99 5.95 2.04 -10.49
N GLY A 100 6.32 1.39 -11.59
CA GLY A 100 7.55 1.70 -12.35
C GLY A 100 7.35 2.67 -13.53
N ALA A 101 6.12 2.86 -14.00
CA ALA A 101 5.80 3.72 -15.13
C ALA A 101 4.84 4.84 -14.70
N TYR A 102 5.13 6.09 -15.10
CA TYR A 102 4.29 7.26 -14.84
C TYR A 102 4.02 7.58 -13.35
N THR A 103 4.93 7.20 -12.45
CA THR A 103 4.86 7.45 -10.99
C THR A 103 5.90 8.52 -10.57
N ILE A 104 7.14 8.12 -10.26
CA ILE A 104 8.22 9.02 -9.81
C ILE A 104 8.55 10.12 -10.83
N CYS A 105 8.51 9.80 -12.13
CA CYS A 105 8.83 10.79 -13.18
C CYS A 105 7.83 11.96 -13.26
N ALA A 106 6.62 11.77 -12.72
CA ALA A 106 5.57 12.80 -12.69
C ALA A 106 5.24 13.24 -11.25
N ALA A 107 5.93 12.70 -10.24
CA ALA A 107 5.77 13.10 -8.85
C ALA A 107 6.22 14.55 -8.70
N SER A 108 5.35 15.38 -8.13
CA SER A 108 5.65 16.79 -7.87
C SER A 108 5.90 16.98 -6.37
N GLN A 109 6.77 17.92 -6.00
CA GLN A 109 6.98 18.31 -4.59
C GLN A 109 5.82 19.18 -4.05
N PHE A 110 4.58 18.86 -4.43
CA PHE A 110 3.41 19.57 -3.92
C PHE A 110 3.35 19.37 -2.40
N ASN A 111 3.14 20.46 -1.64
CA ASN A 111 3.25 20.51 -0.17
C ASN A 111 4.63 20.28 0.46
N GLY A 112 5.73 20.27 -0.32
CA GLY A 112 7.09 20.19 0.25
C GLY A 112 7.45 18.82 0.83
N PHE A 113 6.71 17.77 0.46
CA PHE A 113 7.07 16.39 0.77
C PHE A 113 8.27 15.94 -0.07
N GLU A 114 9.22 15.26 0.58
CA GLU A 114 10.40 14.71 -0.09
C GLU A 114 9.98 13.60 -1.07
N LEU A 115 10.68 13.52 -2.20
CA LEU A 115 10.48 12.44 -3.16
C LEU A 115 10.94 11.12 -2.54
N SER A 116 10.18 10.05 -2.76
CA SER A 116 10.53 8.71 -2.31
C SER A 116 11.93 8.30 -2.78
N ASP A 117 12.77 7.81 -1.85
CA ASP A 117 14.11 7.32 -2.14
C ASP A 117 14.08 6.15 -3.13
N VAL A 118 14.89 6.23 -4.18
CA VAL A 118 14.98 5.18 -5.21
C VAL A 118 16.22 4.34 -4.97
N LEU A 119 16.00 3.12 -4.48
CA LEU A 119 17.06 2.13 -4.37
C LEU A 119 17.02 1.15 -5.54
N TYR A 120 18.09 1.13 -6.34
CA TYR A 120 18.26 0.17 -7.42
C TYR A 120 18.87 -1.14 -6.89
N THR A 121 18.25 -2.27 -7.21
CA THR A 121 18.81 -3.61 -6.94
C THR A 121 18.91 -4.39 -8.24
N THR A 122 19.94 -5.24 -8.37
CA THR A 122 20.21 -6.02 -9.58
C THR A 122 20.33 -7.49 -9.24
N SER A 123 19.32 -8.04 -8.55
CA SER A 123 19.31 -9.47 -8.23
C SER A 123 18.18 -10.19 -8.97
N LYS A 124 18.47 -11.39 -9.49
CA LYS A 124 17.49 -12.27 -10.14
C LYS A 124 16.45 -12.87 -9.16
N GLY A 125 16.41 -12.45 -7.89
CA GLY A 125 15.66 -13.15 -6.84
C GLY A 125 15.12 -12.30 -5.68
N GLY A 126 15.19 -10.96 -5.74
CA GLY A 126 14.56 -10.08 -4.73
C GLY A 126 15.17 -10.12 -3.31
N GLU A 127 16.13 -11.00 -3.04
CA GLU A 127 16.83 -11.06 -1.74
C GLU A 127 17.58 -9.77 -1.43
N GLU A 128 18.23 -9.17 -2.44
CA GLU A 128 18.93 -7.89 -2.29
C GLU A 128 17.96 -6.76 -1.93
N ALA A 129 16.77 -6.74 -2.54
CA ALA A 129 15.72 -5.79 -2.21
C ALA A 129 15.22 -5.98 -0.77
N ARG A 130 14.98 -7.23 -0.34
CA ARG A 130 14.58 -7.51 1.05
C ARG A 130 15.65 -7.12 2.06
N GLU A 131 16.91 -7.38 1.77
CA GLU A 131 18.02 -7.01 2.64
C GLU A 131 18.15 -5.50 2.76
N ALA A 132 18.01 -4.78 1.65
CA ALA A 132 18.05 -3.33 1.70
C ALA A 132 16.85 -2.73 2.45
N LEU A 133 15.64 -3.28 2.27
CA LEU A 133 14.48 -2.90 3.06
C LEU A 133 14.69 -3.13 4.57
N ARG A 134 15.35 -4.23 4.96
CA ARG A 134 15.72 -4.48 6.36
C ARG A 134 16.70 -3.44 6.90
N ARG A 135 17.70 -3.05 6.11
CA ARG A 135 18.66 -2.01 6.51
C ARG A 135 17.99 -0.66 6.68
N PHE A 136 17.15 -0.28 5.72
CA PHE A 136 16.38 0.95 5.79
C PHE A 136 15.44 1.00 7.01
N ALA A 137 14.78 -0.12 7.34
CA ALA A 137 14.00 -0.23 8.56
C ALA A 137 14.86 -0.16 9.84
N ALA A 138 16.08 -0.71 9.82
CA ALA A 138 17.01 -0.67 10.96
C ALA A 138 17.58 0.74 11.21
N GLU A 139 17.63 1.60 10.20
CA GLU A 139 18.06 3.01 10.30
C GLU A 139 17.01 3.92 10.95
N GLY A 140 15.83 3.38 11.28
CA GLY A 140 14.79 4.10 12.02
C GLY A 140 13.58 4.49 11.19
N HIS A 141 13.63 4.33 9.87
CA HIS A 141 12.49 4.57 9.00
C HIS A 141 11.35 3.57 9.34
N GLY A 142 10.12 4.07 9.45
CA GLY A 142 8.96 3.25 9.84
C GLY A 142 8.74 3.10 11.35
N HIS A 143 9.52 3.76 12.21
CA HIS A 143 9.11 3.93 13.61
C HIS A 143 8.06 5.03 13.67
N GLY A 144 6.79 4.67 13.91
CA GLY A 144 5.77 5.66 14.27
C GLY A 144 6.33 6.51 15.40
N VAL A 145 6.56 7.80 15.14
CA VAL A 145 7.06 8.72 16.17
C VAL A 145 5.97 8.78 17.21
N GLY A 146 6.17 8.07 18.32
CA GLY A 146 5.29 8.13 19.47
C GLY A 146 5.31 9.55 20.01
N SER A 147 4.22 10.27 19.78
CA SER A 147 3.80 11.41 20.59
C SER A 147 2.73 10.94 21.56
#